data_AF-A0A9P6Y7Q7-F1
#
_entry.id   AF-A0A9P6Y7Q7-F1
#
_cell.length_a   1.000
_cell.length_b   1.000
_cell.length_c   1.000
_cell.angle_alpha   90.00
_cell.angle_beta   90.00
_cell.angle_gamma   90.00
#
_symmetry.space_group_name_H-M   'P 1'
#
loop_
_entity.id
_entity.type
_entity.pdbx_description
1 polymer ?
#
loop_
_entity_poly.entity_id
_entity_poly.type
_entity_poly.pdbx_seq_one_letter_code
_entity_poly.pdbx_strand_id
1 'polypeptide(L)'
;MSNYQGGRPKEDNIIRYGDHISLKHIGTNRYLASKPETYNGGSFQQKIFTSEGSPSDESTWIVLPPVVTEEEPGYEVGWDDPVRLKHLTTRVNLHSHEIQSPVSGQQEVAGFGNDDTTDENDVWKVQQFDEDDDQYDDFWRVGQPFILRHIKTSKLLHSHDVVLEEEANEVSGFEGTDDNDKWVVSFD
;
A
#
# COMPACT_ATOMS: atom_id res chain seq x y z
N MET A 1 -25.26 -8.54 -4.11
CA MET A 1 -24.33 -8.77 -2.98
C MET A 1 -23.35 -9.82 -3.44
N SER A 2 -22.10 -9.42 -3.59
CA SER A 2 -21.01 -10.30 -4.03
C SER A 2 -20.79 -11.42 -3.02
N ASN A 3 -20.59 -12.66 -3.50
CA ASN A 3 -20.14 -13.80 -2.67
C ASN A 3 -18.61 -13.86 -2.58
N TYR A 4 -17.89 -12.78 -2.91
CA TYR A 4 -16.45 -12.76 -2.90
C TYR A 4 -15.93 -12.88 -1.46
N GLN A 5 -15.21 -13.97 -1.18
CA GLN A 5 -14.71 -14.27 0.17
C GLN A 5 -13.35 -13.61 0.47
N GLY A 6 -12.79 -12.88 -0.50
CA GLY A 6 -11.42 -12.37 -0.44
C GLY A 6 -10.37 -13.49 -0.57
N GLY A 7 -9.10 -13.13 -0.43
CA GLY A 7 -7.97 -14.06 -0.50
C GLY A 7 -6.92 -13.66 -1.53
N ARG A 8 -5.96 -14.55 -1.82
CA ARG A 8 -4.94 -14.26 -2.85
C ARG A 8 -5.61 -14.00 -4.21
N PRO A 9 -5.02 -13.13 -5.06
CA PRO A 9 -5.47 -12.95 -6.44
C PRO A 9 -5.61 -14.28 -7.18
N LYS A 10 -6.56 -14.34 -8.12
CA LYS A 10 -6.84 -15.54 -8.92
C LYS A 10 -5.72 -15.81 -9.94
N GLU A 11 -5.79 -16.94 -10.64
CA GLU A 11 -4.81 -17.34 -11.66
C GLU A 11 -4.67 -16.35 -12.82
N ASP A 12 -5.67 -15.50 -13.07
CA ASP A 12 -5.60 -14.43 -14.05
C ASP A 12 -4.73 -13.24 -13.60
N ASN A 13 -4.23 -13.26 -12.36
CA ASN A 13 -3.39 -12.24 -11.74
C ASN A 13 -4.03 -10.84 -11.64
N ILE A 14 -5.30 -10.65 -12.01
CA ILE A 14 -5.98 -9.36 -11.88
C ILE A 14 -6.32 -9.13 -10.42
N ILE A 15 -5.88 -7.98 -9.88
CA ILE A 15 -6.19 -7.56 -8.53
C ILE A 15 -7.65 -7.11 -8.45
N ARG A 16 -8.34 -7.57 -7.43
CA ARG A 16 -9.75 -7.24 -7.16
C ARG A 16 -9.91 -6.67 -5.77
N TYR A 17 -10.96 -5.87 -5.59
CA TYR A 17 -11.37 -5.47 -4.24
C TYR A 17 -11.69 -6.73 -3.40
N GLY A 18 -11.12 -6.80 -2.21
CA GLY A 18 -11.14 -7.95 -1.30
C GLY A 18 -9.89 -8.83 -1.39
N ASP A 19 -9.00 -8.62 -2.35
CA ASP A 19 -7.78 -9.42 -2.47
C ASP A 19 -6.78 -9.13 -1.35
N HIS A 20 -6.08 -10.19 -0.94
CA HIS A 20 -5.00 -10.18 0.01
C HIS A 20 -3.66 -10.17 -0.74
N ILE A 21 -3.04 -9.00 -0.78
CA ILE A 21 -1.82 -8.73 -1.54
C ILE A 21 -0.64 -8.49 -0.61
N SER A 22 0.57 -8.63 -1.15
CA SER A 22 1.82 -8.25 -0.50
C SER A 22 2.58 -7.35 -1.46
N LEU A 23 2.89 -6.13 -1.00
CA LEU A 23 3.53 -5.11 -1.82
C LEU A 23 5.03 -5.17 -1.58
N LYS A 24 5.81 -5.51 -2.60
CA LYS A 24 7.26 -5.55 -2.56
C LYS A 24 7.82 -4.26 -3.13
N HIS A 25 8.64 -3.58 -2.37
CA HIS A 25 9.43 -2.46 -2.86
C HIS A 25 10.52 -3.00 -3.78
N ILE A 26 10.56 -2.54 -5.04
CA ILE A 26 11.46 -3.12 -6.05
C ILE A 26 12.93 -2.83 -5.72
N GLY A 27 13.24 -1.59 -5.32
CA GLY A 27 14.62 -1.18 -5.08
C GLY A 27 15.32 -1.98 -3.98
N THR A 28 14.58 -2.33 -2.91
CA THR A 28 15.15 -3.00 -1.73
C THR A 28 14.74 -4.47 -1.58
N ASN A 29 13.83 -4.97 -2.43
CA ASN A 29 13.24 -6.32 -2.35
C ASN A 29 12.54 -6.63 -1.01
N ARG A 30 12.05 -5.61 -0.31
CA ARG A 30 11.40 -5.73 1.00
C ARG A 30 9.89 -5.56 0.89
N TYR A 31 9.13 -6.19 1.76
CA TYR A 31 7.67 -6.15 1.73
C TYR A 31 7.12 -5.08 2.68
N LEU A 32 6.13 -4.31 2.21
CA LEU A 32 5.37 -3.38 3.04
C LEU A 32 4.68 -4.13 4.16
N ALA A 33 4.98 -3.74 5.39
CA ALA A 33 4.57 -4.44 6.58
C ALA A 33 4.14 -3.50 7.71
N SER A 34 3.45 -4.08 8.69
CA SER A 34 3.08 -3.40 9.92
C SER A 34 2.90 -4.39 11.08
N LYS A 35 3.04 -3.90 12.30
CA LYS A 35 2.82 -4.63 13.56
C LYS A 35 2.14 -3.69 14.58
N PRO A 36 1.49 -4.18 15.65
CA PRO A 36 0.73 -3.36 16.60
C PRO A 36 1.64 -2.53 17.54
N GLU A 37 2.52 -1.74 16.96
CA GLU A 37 3.44 -0.81 17.60
C GLU A 37 3.31 0.56 16.93
N THR A 38 3.48 1.64 17.71
CA THR A 38 3.31 3.01 17.23
C THR A 38 4.63 3.74 17.13
N TYR A 39 4.71 4.76 16.27
CA TYR A 39 5.87 5.65 16.25
C TYR A 39 6.08 6.32 17.61
N ASN A 40 7.35 6.61 17.95
CA ASN A 40 7.73 7.31 19.18
C ASN A 40 7.77 8.84 19.02
N GLY A 41 7.32 9.35 17.87
CA GLY A 41 7.25 10.74 17.48
C GLY A 41 6.30 10.89 16.28
N GLY A 42 6.20 12.09 15.71
CA GLY A 42 5.26 12.34 14.63
C GLY A 42 3.81 12.23 15.11
N SER A 43 3.01 11.39 14.46
CA SER A 43 1.58 11.23 14.78
C SER A 43 1.30 10.32 15.98
N PHE A 44 2.28 9.51 16.40
CA PHE A 44 2.09 8.40 17.34
C PHE A 44 1.09 7.32 16.87
N GLN A 45 0.79 7.26 15.57
CA GLN A 45 -0.01 6.19 14.96
C GLN A 45 0.83 4.93 14.71
N GLN A 46 0.19 3.85 14.25
CA GLN A 46 0.83 2.55 14.05
C GLN A 46 1.94 2.64 12.99
N LYS A 47 3.09 2.01 13.24
CA LYS A 47 4.24 2.06 12.33
C LYS A 47 3.95 1.31 11.04
N ILE A 48 4.34 1.91 9.92
CA ILE A 48 4.49 1.26 8.63
C ILE A 48 5.98 1.21 8.27
N PHE A 49 6.43 0.08 7.76
CA PHE A 49 7.82 -0.17 7.42
C PHE A 49 7.92 -1.18 6.28
N THR A 50 9.12 -1.44 5.79
CA THR A 50 9.37 -2.64 4.97
C THR A 50 10.29 -3.62 5.68
N SER A 51 10.01 -4.92 5.55
CA SER A 51 10.78 -6.01 6.13
C SER A 51 11.32 -6.97 5.07
N GLU A 52 12.44 -7.64 5.36
CA GLU A 52 12.97 -8.72 4.53
C GLU A 52 12.16 -10.02 4.69
N GLY A 53 12.47 -11.00 3.83
CA GLY A 53 11.90 -12.34 3.88
C GLY A 53 10.73 -12.51 2.93
N SER A 54 10.04 -13.65 3.07
CA SER A 54 8.86 -13.98 2.27
C SER A 54 7.59 -13.38 2.90
N PRO A 55 6.53 -13.17 2.10
CA PRO A 55 5.26 -12.65 2.61
C PRO A 55 4.70 -13.43 3.80
N SER A 56 4.34 -12.69 4.84
CA SER A 56 3.69 -13.15 6.07
C SER A 56 2.40 -12.34 6.34
N ASP A 57 1.69 -12.68 7.43
CA ASP A 57 0.51 -11.96 7.90
C ASP A 57 0.80 -10.49 8.24
N GLU A 58 2.04 -10.14 8.62
CA GLU A 58 2.49 -8.76 8.88
C GLU A 58 2.70 -7.94 7.60
N SER A 59 2.81 -8.62 6.45
CA SER A 59 3.02 -8.01 5.14
C SER A 59 1.83 -8.21 4.19
N THR A 60 0.68 -8.61 4.75
CA THR A 60 -0.53 -8.87 3.97
C THR A 60 -1.52 -7.72 4.13
N TRP A 61 -1.99 -7.22 2.99
CA TRP A 61 -2.89 -6.09 2.88
C TRP A 61 -4.13 -6.48 2.11
N ILE A 62 -5.29 -6.04 2.57
CA ILE A 62 -6.58 -6.23 1.90
C ILE A 62 -6.85 -4.99 1.05
N VAL A 63 -7.06 -5.21 -0.25
CA VAL A 63 -7.46 -4.14 -1.17
C VAL A 63 -8.94 -3.86 -0.95
N LEU A 64 -9.29 -2.65 -0.57
CA LEU A 64 -10.68 -2.23 -0.33
C LEU A 64 -11.02 -1.03 -1.21
N PRO A 65 -12.28 -0.88 -1.62
CA PRO A 65 -12.67 0.31 -2.33
C PRO A 65 -12.83 1.48 -1.34
N PRO A 66 -12.95 2.73 -1.82
CA PRO A 66 -13.28 3.88 -0.98
C PRO A 66 -14.61 3.67 -0.24
N VAL A 67 -14.86 4.42 0.82
CA VAL A 67 -16.11 4.23 1.61
C VAL A 67 -17.36 4.59 0.80
N VAL A 68 -17.27 5.64 -0.02
CA VAL A 68 -18.39 6.12 -0.85
C VAL A 68 -18.07 5.79 -2.29
N THR A 69 -18.62 4.69 -2.80
CA THR A 69 -18.33 4.13 -4.13
C THR A 69 -19.43 3.16 -4.55
N GLU A 70 -19.49 2.83 -5.84
CA GLU A 70 -20.31 1.75 -6.39
C GLU A 70 -19.52 0.44 -6.56
N GLU A 71 -18.21 0.47 -6.28
CA GLU A 71 -17.32 -0.69 -6.31
C GLU A 71 -17.61 -1.68 -5.18
N GLU A 72 -17.59 -2.97 -5.50
CA GLU A 72 -17.93 -4.06 -4.57
C GLU A 72 -16.80 -5.11 -4.52
N PRO A 73 -16.67 -5.87 -3.42
CA PRO A 73 -15.72 -6.98 -3.35
C PRO A 73 -15.84 -7.92 -4.56
N GLY A 74 -14.71 -8.24 -5.18
CA GLY A 74 -14.60 -9.06 -6.39
C GLY A 74 -14.59 -8.28 -7.70
N TYR A 75 -14.82 -6.97 -7.69
CA TYR A 75 -14.65 -6.12 -8.87
C TYR A 75 -13.16 -5.90 -9.13
N GLU A 76 -12.79 -5.84 -10.41
CA GLU A 76 -11.42 -5.67 -10.88
C GLU A 76 -10.95 -4.24 -10.63
N VAL A 77 -9.73 -4.08 -10.14
CA VAL A 77 -9.13 -2.78 -9.90
C VAL A 77 -8.43 -2.34 -11.17
N GLY A 78 -8.91 -1.27 -11.78
CA GLY A 78 -8.30 -0.62 -12.92
C GLY A 78 -7.10 0.24 -12.54
N TRP A 79 -6.33 0.65 -13.53
CA TRP A 79 -5.39 1.75 -13.34
C TRP A 79 -6.14 3.06 -13.06
N ASP A 80 -5.52 3.94 -12.27
CA ASP A 80 -6.08 5.18 -11.74
C ASP A 80 -7.26 5.03 -10.77
N ASP A 81 -7.66 3.80 -10.44
CA ASP A 81 -8.70 3.55 -9.46
C ASP A 81 -8.25 3.90 -8.03
N PRO A 82 -9.16 4.49 -7.23
CA PRO A 82 -8.90 4.74 -5.83
C PRO A 82 -9.06 3.45 -5.01
N VAL A 83 -8.09 3.16 -4.15
CA VAL A 83 -8.07 2.02 -3.24
C VAL A 83 -7.79 2.48 -1.82
N ARG A 84 -8.21 1.67 -0.86
CA ARG A 84 -7.69 1.67 0.51
C ARG A 84 -6.98 0.34 0.74
N LEU A 85 -5.86 0.36 1.45
CA LEU A 85 -5.13 -0.85 1.82
C LEU A 85 -5.27 -1.07 3.31
N LYS A 86 -5.94 -2.15 3.71
CA LYS A 86 -6.13 -2.49 5.13
C LYS A 86 -5.17 -3.59 5.54
N HIS A 87 -4.37 -3.36 6.57
CA HIS A 87 -3.47 -4.36 7.09
C HIS A 87 -4.26 -5.55 7.64
N LEU A 88 -3.92 -6.78 7.21
CA LEU A 88 -4.71 -7.98 7.50
C LEU A 88 -4.84 -8.22 9.01
N THR A 89 -3.72 -8.15 9.73
CA THR A 89 -3.62 -8.56 11.14
C THR A 89 -4.17 -7.50 12.08
N THR A 90 -3.80 -6.24 11.90
CA THR A 90 -4.15 -5.15 12.84
C THR A 90 -5.35 -4.32 12.41
N ARG A 91 -5.86 -4.53 11.19
CA ARG A 91 -7.07 -3.89 10.64
C ARG A 91 -6.98 -2.38 10.42
N VAL A 92 -5.80 -1.77 10.63
CA VAL A 92 -5.53 -0.36 10.30
C VAL A 92 -5.45 -0.17 8.80
N ASN A 93 -5.81 1.02 8.32
CA ASN A 93 -5.64 1.43 6.94
C ASN A 93 -4.23 2.02 6.74
N LEU A 94 -3.64 1.81 5.57
CA LEU A 94 -2.47 2.55 5.12
C LEU A 94 -2.87 4.01 4.96
N HIS A 95 -2.21 4.89 5.72
CA HIS A 95 -2.63 6.26 5.94
C HIS A 95 -1.45 7.21 5.75
N SER A 96 -1.73 8.44 5.31
CA SER A 96 -0.71 9.48 5.21
C SER A 96 -1.29 10.87 5.44
N HIS A 97 -0.48 11.79 5.95
CA HIS A 97 -0.92 13.11 6.42
C HIS A 97 0.25 14.09 6.47
N GLU A 98 0.00 15.38 6.66
CA GLU A 98 1.05 16.43 6.67
C GLU A 98 1.92 16.44 7.94
N ILE A 99 2.42 15.26 8.34
CA ILE A 99 3.36 15.05 9.43
C ILE A 99 4.68 14.54 8.84
N GLN A 100 5.80 14.94 9.44
CA GLN A 100 7.12 14.49 8.98
C GLN A 100 7.39 13.04 9.39
N SER A 101 7.98 12.27 8.48
CA SER A 101 8.43 10.90 8.75
C SER A 101 9.57 10.90 9.78
N PRO A 102 9.70 9.83 10.58
CA PRO A 102 10.56 9.83 11.76
C PRO A 102 12.06 9.88 11.47
N VAL A 103 12.51 9.47 10.28
CA VAL A 103 13.96 9.37 9.97
C VAL A 103 14.38 10.29 8.83
N SER A 104 13.77 10.18 7.64
CA SER A 104 14.15 11.00 6.48
C SER A 104 13.55 12.42 6.49
N GLY A 105 12.53 12.68 7.32
CA GLY A 105 11.82 13.96 7.35
C GLY A 105 10.92 14.20 6.14
N GLN A 106 10.64 13.15 5.35
CA GLN A 106 9.63 13.15 4.30
C GLN A 106 8.21 13.17 4.91
N GLN A 107 7.16 12.75 4.19
CA GLN A 107 5.83 12.60 4.80
C GLN A 107 5.71 11.28 5.54
N GLU A 108 5.14 11.30 6.74
CA GLU A 108 4.84 10.11 7.52
C GLU A 108 3.74 9.29 6.83
N VAL A 109 4.01 7.99 6.67
CA VAL A 109 3.01 6.99 6.32
C VAL A 109 2.80 6.13 7.55
N ALA A 110 1.54 5.95 7.96
CA ALA A 110 1.18 5.30 9.21
C ALA A 110 0.00 4.34 9.02
N GLY A 111 -0.28 3.54 10.04
CA GLY A 111 -1.49 2.75 10.16
C GLY A 111 -2.53 3.50 10.99
N PHE A 112 -3.68 3.80 10.41
CA PHE A 112 -4.77 4.53 11.07
C PHE A 112 -6.09 3.75 11.12
N GLY A 113 -6.86 3.99 12.18
CA GLY A 113 -8.23 3.49 12.28
C GLY A 113 -8.33 1.98 12.52
N ASN A 114 -9.39 1.37 11.98
CA ASN A 114 -9.73 -0.04 12.15
C ASN A 114 -10.81 -0.44 11.12
N ASP A 115 -11.58 -1.50 11.39
CA ASP A 115 -12.66 -1.93 10.51
C ASP A 115 -13.78 -0.91 10.31
N ASP A 116 -14.09 -0.14 11.36
CA ASP A 116 -15.19 0.83 11.38
C ASP A 116 -14.69 2.29 11.30
N THR A 117 -13.38 2.51 11.37
CA THR A 117 -12.77 3.85 11.41
C THR A 117 -11.82 4.04 10.24
N THR A 118 -12.11 5.05 9.43
CA THR A 118 -11.38 5.41 8.21
C THR A 118 -11.70 6.86 7.85
N ASP A 119 -10.82 7.54 7.12
CA ASP A 119 -11.04 8.90 6.62
C ASP A 119 -10.46 9.08 5.19
N GLU A 120 -10.45 10.32 4.67
CA GLU A 120 -9.96 10.60 3.33
C GLU A 120 -8.44 10.43 3.14
N ASN A 121 -7.68 10.31 4.23
CA ASN A 121 -6.23 10.12 4.23
C ASN A 121 -5.83 8.63 4.12
N ASP A 122 -6.82 7.75 4.04
CA ASP A 122 -6.62 6.32 3.80
C ASP A 122 -6.67 5.96 2.31
N VAL A 123 -6.97 6.92 1.44
CA VAL A 123 -7.25 6.67 0.02
C VAL A 123 -6.04 6.94 -0.85
N TRP A 124 -5.65 5.91 -1.59
CA TRP A 124 -4.53 5.89 -2.52
C TRP A 124 -5.07 5.67 -3.94
N LYS A 125 -4.32 6.10 -4.93
CA LYS A 125 -4.58 5.80 -6.34
C LYS A 125 -3.50 4.86 -6.84
N VAL A 126 -3.88 3.75 -7.46
CA VAL A 126 -2.97 2.81 -8.11
C VAL A 126 -2.67 3.32 -9.51
N GLN A 127 -1.40 3.53 -9.85
CA GLN A 127 -1.02 3.97 -11.19
C GLN A 127 0.11 3.11 -11.74
N GLN A 128 0.18 2.98 -13.06
CA GLN A 128 1.32 2.36 -13.72
C GLN A 128 2.59 3.15 -13.38
N PHE A 129 3.71 2.45 -13.20
CA PHE A 129 5.00 3.12 -13.07
C PHE A 129 5.49 3.67 -14.43
N ASP A 130 5.20 2.95 -15.52
CA ASP A 130 5.53 3.34 -16.90
C ASP A 130 4.23 3.42 -17.71
N GLU A 131 3.73 4.63 -17.94
CA GLU A 131 2.43 4.88 -18.61
C GLU A 131 2.45 4.60 -20.13
N ASP A 132 3.64 4.48 -20.74
CA ASP A 132 3.80 4.28 -22.19
C ASP A 132 3.98 2.80 -22.57
N ASP A 133 3.85 1.88 -21.62
CA ASP A 133 4.01 0.44 -21.88
C ASP A 133 2.70 -0.18 -22.39
N ASP A 134 2.52 -0.11 -23.71
CA ASP A 134 1.41 -0.70 -24.49
C ASP A 134 1.19 -2.22 -24.24
N GLN A 135 2.06 -2.88 -23.46
CA GLN A 135 1.91 -4.29 -23.07
C GLN A 135 0.88 -4.49 -21.95
N TYR A 136 0.46 -3.43 -21.25
CA TYR A 136 -0.48 -3.53 -20.14
C TYR A 136 -1.92 -3.26 -20.60
N ASP A 137 -2.84 -4.09 -20.10
CA ASP A 137 -4.26 -3.80 -20.21
C ASP A 137 -4.70 -2.82 -19.10
N ASP A 138 -5.98 -2.49 -19.07
CA ASP A 138 -6.54 -1.46 -18.20
C ASP A 138 -6.54 -1.83 -16.69
N PHE A 139 -6.04 -3.01 -16.30
CA PHE A 139 -6.17 -3.56 -14.95
C PHE A 139 -4.83 -3.71 -14.21
N TRP A 140 -4.88 -3.49 -12.89
CA TRP A 140 -3.76 -3.73 -11.99
C TRP A 140 -3.55 -5.24 -11.75
N ARG A 141 -2.31 -5.72 -11.92
CA ARG A 141 -1.97 -7.15 -11.81
C ARG A 141 -0.78 -7.47 -10.91
N VAL A 142 -0.76 -8.72 -10.44
CA VAL A 142 0.41 -9.34 -9.80
C VAL A 142 1.61 -9.29 -10.75
N GLY A 143 2.78 -8.94 -10.24
CA GLY A 143 4.03 -8.88 -11.02
C GLY A 143 4.24 -7.62 -11.86
N GLN A 144 3.23 -6.75 -11.99
CA GLN A 144 3.37 -5.49 -12.72
C GLN A 144 3.86 -4.37 -11.80
N PRO A 145 4.90 -3.61 -12.20
CA PRO A 145 5.35 -2.44 -11.45
C PRO A 145 4.30 -1.32 -11.43
N PHE A 146 4.12 -0.73 -10.26
CA PHE A 146 3.15 0.35 -10.04
C PHE A 146 3.67 1.36 -9.01
N ILE A 147 2.99 2.50 -8.94
CA ILE A 147 3.12 3.49 -7.87
C ILE A 147 1.80 3.64 -7.12
N LEU A 148 1.87 4.02 -5.85
CA LEU A 148 0.70 4.40 -5.05
C LEU A 148 0.76 5.87 -4.73
N ARG A 149 -0.19 6.64 -5.27
CA ARG A 149 -0.33 8.05 -4.98
C ARG A 149 -1.35 8.30 -3.90
N HIS A 150 -0.93 8.88 -2.79
CA HIS A 150 -1.86 9.32 -1.76
C HIS A 150 -2.75 10.44 -2.31
N ILE A 151 -4.07 10.26 -2.32
CA ILE A 151 -4.98 11.18 -3.02
C ILE A 151 -4.98 12.56 -2.37
N LYS A 152 -4.99 12.63 -1.03
CA LYS A 152 -5.09 13.91 -0.32
C LYS A 152 -3.86 14.79 -0.52
N THR A 153 -2.66 14.21 -0.48
CA THR A 153 -1.39 14.96 -0.46
C THR A 153 -0.62 14.87 -1.78
N SER A 154 -1.08 14.06 -2.73
CA SER A 154 -0.43 13.75 -4.01
C SER A 154 0.96 13.10 -3.91
N LYS A 155 1.44 12.79 -2.70
CA LYS A 155 2.73 12.14 -2.47
C LYS A 155 2.69 10.66 -2.81
N LEU A 156 3.82 10.10 -3.23
CA LEU A 156 3.94 8.69 -3.59
C LEU A 156 4.41 7.86 -2.40
N LEU A 157 3.86 6.65 -2.25
CA LEU A 157 4.37 5.68 -1.29
C LEU A 157 5.81 5.31 -1.65
N HIS A 158 6.71 5.46 -0.70
CA HIS A 158 8.15 5.43 -0.92
C HIS A 158 8.84 4.53 0.12
N SER A 159 9.90 3.84 -0.26
CA SER A 159 10.81 3.21 0.69
C SER A 159 12.24 3.22 0.15
N HIS A 160 13.22 3.00 1.02
CA HIS A 160 14.64 3.20 0.73
C HIS A 160 15.51 2.55 1.80
N ASP A 161 16.83 2.52 1.63
CA ASP A 161 17.79 1.94 2.59
C ASP A 161 18.02 2.76 3.88
N VAL A 162 17.08 3.66 4.22
CA VAL A 162 17.05 4.32 5.52
C VAL A 162 16.34 3.41 6.52
N VAL A 163 17.08 2.98 7.54
CA VAL A 163 16.57 2.12 8.61
C VAL A 163 15.64 2.91 9.52
N LEU A 164 14.42 2.38 9.73
CA LEU A 164 13.49 2.87 10.74
C LEU A 164 13.88 2.33 12.13
N GLU A 165 14.00 1.02 12.25
CA GLU A 165 14.42 0.32 13.46
C GLU A 165 14.93 -1.08 13.11
N GLU A 166 15.89 -1.59 13.88
CA GLU A 166 16.46 -2.93 13.67
C GLU A 166 16.83 -3.18 12.18
N GLU A 167 16.17 -4.13 11.54
CA GLU A 167 16.32 -4.46 10.12
C GLU A 167 15.19 -3.89 9.26
N ALA A 168 14.25 -3.12 9.80
CA ALA A 168 13.13 -2.55 9.07
C ALA A 168 13.50 -1.20 8.42
N ASN A 169 13.12 -1.02 7.16
CA ASN A 169 13.32 0.26 6.47
C ASN A 169 12.12 1.19 6.66
N GLU A 170 12.37 2.49 6.69
CA GLU A 170 11.34 3.52 6.71
C GLU A 170 10.49 3.47 5.43
N VAL A 171 9.20 3.75 5.62
CA VAL A 171 8.23 4.00 4.56
C VAL A 171 7.70 5.42 4.74
N SER A 172 7.59 6.15 3.65
CA SER A 172 7.26 7.56 3.65
C SER A 172 6.41 7.95 2.43
N GLY A 173 5.86 9.16 2.47
CA GLY A 173 5.27 9.83 1.31
C GLY A 173 6.28 10.79 0.69
N PHE A 174 6.67 10.52 -0.55
CA PHE A 174 7.69 11.27 -1.26
C PHE A 174 7.08 12.32 -2.21
N GLU A 175 7.75 13.46 -2.32
CA GLU A 175 7.40 14.53 -3.25
C GLU A 175 8.24 14.37 -4.52
N GLY A 176 7.58 14.09 -5.65
CA GLY A 176 8.24 13.80 -6.93
C GLY A 176 8.09 12.33 -7.31
N THR A 177 9.00 11.84 -8.14
CA THR A 177 9.08 10.43 -8.55
C THR A 177 10.53 10.01 -8.70
N ASP A 178 10.86 8.80 -8.28
CA ASP A 178 12.17 8.15 -8.42
C ASP A 178 11.99 6.62 -8.31
N ASP A 179 13.05 5.82 -8.50
CA ASP A 179 12.92 4.35 -8.45
C ASP A 179 12.49 3.77 -7.08
N ASN A 180 12.44 4.61 -6.03
CA ASN A 180 12.06 4.22 -4.67
C ASN A 180 10.55 4.35 -4.41
N ASP A 181 9.79 4.88 -5.38
CA ASP A 181 8.32 4.83 -5.39
C ASP A 181 7.77 3.57 -6.10
N LYS A 182 8.66 2.70 -6.59
CA LYS A 182 8.32 1.56 -7.43
C LYS A 182 8.00 0.31 -6.61
N TRP A 183 6.77 -0.15 -6.70
CA TRP A 183 6.27 -1.35 -6.01
C TRP A 183 5.82 -2.41 -7.01
N VAL A 184 5.72 -3.66 -6.55
CA VAL A 184 5.11 -4.76 -7.27
C VAL A 184 4.31 -5.64 -6.30
N VAL A 185 3.14 -6.12 -6.73
CA VAL A 185 2.44 -7.15 -5.95
C VAL A 185 3.15 -8.48 -6.20
N SER A 186 3.69 -9.09 -5.14
CA SER A 186 4.45 -10.34 -5.24
C SER A 186 4.21 -11.29 -4.08
N PHE A 187 4.45 -12.58 -4.32
CA PHE A 187 4.20 -13.67 -3.37
C PHE A 187 5.39 -14.62 -3.18
N ASP A 188 6.55 -14.28 -3.73
CA ASP A 188 7.76 -15.12 -3.85
C ASP A 188 8.87 -14.76 -2.85
#